data_AF-A0AAD9NY83-F1
#
_entry.id   AF-A0AAD9NY83-F1
#
_cell.length_a   1.000
_cell.length_b   1.000
_cell.length_c   1.000
_cell.angle_alpha   90.00
_cell.angle_beta   90.00
_cell.angle_gamma   90.00
#
_symmetry.space_group_name_H-M   'P 1'
#
loop_
_entity.id
_entity.type
_entity.pdbx_description
1 polymer ?
#
loop_
_entity_poly.entity_id
_entity_poly.type
_entity_poly.pdbx_seq_one_letter_code
_entity_poly.pdbx_strand_id
1 'polypeptide(L)'
;MSLQKDFKWSDKVYTMKEFVDVFTYRLPQIIFIAVGWDGKDVDHTFSGDEMYRIAAVKRQRRVVAKHGSGYFVSIPATTKKKVDLFFPDGNVKKSVNMDELLSALATVGDGTLKMMFENDEKVSFSFGPDQGANISFGVMRVIDVYDERYLVGHSICDGKVYSPIMPVPIPVYMTIELAIAVGLVDGTDDDYYKVLADIEAKMKGGKIEINDTDGRWSRRRVSTTQNHLLLVSQHVPVGDMHD
;
A
#
# COMPACT_ATOMS: atom_id res chain seq x y z
N MET A 1 -6.31 23.65 16.43
CA MET A 1 -7.20 22.82 17.27
C MET A 1 -7.22 21.45 16.64
N SER A 2 -6.96 20.39 17.41
CA SER A 2 -6.88 19.02 16.84
C SER A 2 -8.28 18.51 16.51
N LEU A 3 -8.57 18.27 15.22
CA LEU A 3 -9.86 17.77 14.73
C LEU A 3 -10.33 16.48 15.46
N GLN A 4 -9.40 15.73 16.04
CA GLN A 4 -9.67 14.54 16.83
C GLN A 4 -10.67 14.78 17.97
N LYS A 5 -10.69 15.99 18.55
CA LYS A 5 -11.61 16.34 19.66
C LYS A 5 -13.02 16.71 19.19
N ASP A 6 -13.19 16.96 17.89
CA ASP A 6 -14.47 17.37 17.32
C ASP A 6 -15.31 16.14 16.93
N PHE A 7 -14.69 14.97 16.79
CA PHE A 7 -15.38 13.71 16.50
C PHE A 7 -15.75 12.93 17.75
N LYS A 8 -16.95 12.35 17.70
CA LYS A 8 -17.33 11.26 18.59
C LYS A 8 -16.78 9.95 18.03
N TRP A 9 -15.96 9.28 18.81
CA TRP A 9 -15.32 8.01 18.44
C TRP A 9 -16.13 6.82 18.93
N SER A 10 -16.01 5.68 18.24
CA SER A 10 -16.58 4.42 18.68
C SER A 10 -15.93 3.94 19.97
N ASP A 11 -16.73 3.42 20.91
CA ASP A 11 -16.22 2.80 22.15
C ASP A 11 -15.45 1.51 21.87
N LYS A 12 -15.78 0.83 20.76
CA LYS A 12 -15.05 -0.33 20.27
C LYS A 12 -13.86 0.13 19.43
N VAL A 13 -12.70 -0.47 19.72
CA VAL A 13 -11.51 -0.46 18.87
C VAL A 13 -11.49 -1.75 18.04
N TYR A 14 -11.03 -1.65 16.80
CA TYR A 14 -11.01 -2.72 15.82
C TYR A 14 -9.58 -3.01 15.37
N THR A 15 -9.23 -4.27 15.26
CA THR A 15 -8.05 -4.67 14.48
C THR A 15 -8.27 -4.37 12.99
N MET A 16 -7.20 -4.30 12.19
CA MET A 16 -7.30 -4.14 10.73
C MET A 16 -8.22 -5.19 10.07
N LYS A 17 -8.11 -6.45 10.50
CA LYS A 17 -8.95 -7.54 9.98
C LYS A 17 -10.42 -7.30 10.29
N GLU A 18 -10.77 -7.03 11.56
CA GLU A 18 -12.15 -6.75 11.95
C GLU A 18 -12.71 -5.52 11.25
N PHE A 19 -11.90 -4.46 11.10
CA PHE A 19 -12.31 -3.26 10.39
C PHE A 19 -12.71 -3.59 8.94
N VAL A 20 -11.87 -4.33 8.22
CA VAL A 20 -12.16 -4.73 6.84
C VAL A 20 -13.43 -5.58 6.77
N ASP A 21 -13.57 -6.56 7.66
CA ASP A 21 -14.69 -7.49 7.64
C ASP A 21 -16.04 -6.80 7.95
N VAL A 22 -16.03 -5.77 8.81
CA VAL A 22 -17.25 -5.05 9.24
C VAL A 22 -17.58 -3.86 8.34
N PHE A 23 -16.58 -3.07 7.93
CA PHE A 23 -16.80 -1.73 7.36
C PHE A 23 -16.59 -1.62 5.86
N THR A 24 -16.13 -2.67 5.16
CA THR A 24 -15.89 -2.61 3.71
C THR A 24 -17.10 -2.11 2.91
N TYR A 25 -18.32 -2.52 3.30
CA TYR A 25 -19.57 -2.10 2.65
C TYR A 25 -20.13 -0.76 3.15
N ARG A 26 -19.46 -0.14 4.13
CA ARG A 26 -19.87 1.11 4.78
C ARG A 26 -18.88 2.25 4.52
N LEU A 27 -17.91 2.04 3.65
CA LEU A 27 -16.97 3.08 3.25
C LEU A 27 -17.68 4.19 2.45
N PRO A 28 -17.22 5.45 2.54
CA PRO A 28 -16.03 5.91 3.26
C PRO A 28 -16.22 6.01 4.79
N GLN A 29 -15.11 5.90 5.53
CA GLN A 29 -15.11 6.04 7.00
C GLN A 29 -13.93 6.92 7.45
N ILE A 30 -14.13 7.74 8.48
CA ILE A 30 -13.02 8.41 9.19
C ILE A 30 -12.58 7.50 10.32
N ILE A 31 -11.29 7.22 10.36
CA ILE A 31 -10.65 6.43 11.41
C ILE A 31 -9.59 7.28 12.12
N PHE A 32 -9.27 6.88 13.35
CA PHE A 32 -8.00 7.22 13.99
C PHE A 32 -7.26 5.95 14.36
N ILE A 33 -5.93 6.02 14.34
CA ILE A 33 -5.04 4.96 14.79
C ILE A 33 -4.94 5.06 16.32
N ALA A 34 -5.64 4.16 17.01
CA ALA A 34 -5.64 4.10 18.46
C ALA A 34 -4.34 3.49 19.01
N VAL A 35 -3.83 2.47 18.32
CA VAL A 35 -2.53 1.87 18.59
C VAL A 35 -1.75 1.79 17.28
N GLY A 36 -0.63 2.50 17.25
CA GLY A 36 0.29 2.55 16.13
C GLY A 36 1.12 1.28 15.96
N TRP A 37 1.90 1.23 14.89
CA TRP A 37 2.82 0.14 14.62
C TRP A 37 4.19 0.72 14.29
N ASP A 38 5.21 0.24 14.99
CA ASP A 38 6.60 0.59 14.70
C ASP A 38 7.18 -0.43 13.72
N GLY A 39 7.08 -0.10 12.43
CA GLY A 39 7.65 -0.90 11.37
C GLY A 39 9.17 -0.84 11.37
N LYS A 40 9.82 -1.82 10.73
CA LYS A 40 11.27 -1.77 10.51
C LYS A 40 11.70 -0.62 9.58
N ASP A 41 10.78 -0.11 8.77
CA ASP A 41 10.99 0.96 7.81
C ASP A 41 9.89 2.02 7.97
N VAL A 42 10.21 3.28 7.69
CA VAL A 42 9.31 4.45 7.85
C VAL A 42 7.98 4.28 7.11
N ASP A 43 8.00 3.64 5.93
CA ASP A 43 6.79 3.37 5.14
C ASP A 43 5.81 2.40 5.82
N HIS A 44 6.27 1.72 6.87
CA HIS A 44 5.50 0.82 7.71
C HIS A 44 5.34 1.33 9.13
N THR A 45 5.72 2.59 9.43
CA THR A 45 5.51 3.18 10.75
C THR A 45 4.25 4.02 10.72
N PHE A 46 3.30 3.67 11.58
CA PHE A 46 2.07 4.41 11.79
C PHE A 46 2.02 4.88 13.22
N SER A 47 1.98 6.19 13.43
CA SER A 47 1.94 6.75 14.78
C SER A 47 0.54 6.59 15.38
N GLY A 48 0.48 6.45 16.71
CA GLY A 48 -0.77 6.68 17.42
C GLY A 48 -1.29 8.10 17.16
N ASP A 49 -2.61 8.27 17.19
CA ASP A 49 -3.32 9.54 16.96
C ASP A 49 -3.35 10.05 15.51
N GLU A 50 -2.83 9.29 14.55
CA GLU A 50 -3.01 9.63 13.14
C GLU A 50 -4.46 9.40 12.71
N MET A 51 -5.02 10.33 11.92
CA MET A 51 -6.37 10.23 11.39
C MET A 51 -6.36 10.00 9.88
N TYR A 52 -7.29 9.18 9.40
CA TYR A 52 -7.43 8.89 7.97
C TYR A 52 -8.90 8.85 7.57
N ARG A 53 -9.22 9.34 6.37
CA ARG A 53 -10.47 8.95 5.67
C ARG A 53 -10.18 7.76 4.78
N ILE A 54 -10.67 6.60 5.18
CA ILE A 54 -10.62 5.38 4.38
C ILE A 54 -11.71 5.45 3.32
N ALA A 55 -11.30 5.45 2.06
CA ALA A 55 -12.19 5.58 0.91
C ALA A 55 -12.58 4.21 0.34
N ALA A 56 -11.66 3.25 0.34
CA ALA A 56 -11.88 1.92 -0.24
C ALA A 56 -10.96 0.88 0.41
N VAL A 57 -11.36 -0.39 0.28
CA VAL A 57 -10.44 -1.53 0.43
C VAL A 57 -10.06 -1.99 -0.98
N LYS A 58 -8.77 -2.07 -1.27
CA LYS A 58 -8.27 -2.59 -2.54
C LYS A 58 -7.55 -3.91 -2.33
N ARG A 59 -7.61 -4.75 -3.36
CA ARG A 59 -6.80 -5.95 -3.49
C ARG A 59 -5.77 -5.72 -4.58
N GLN A 60 -4.54 -6.14 -4.36
CA GLN A 60 -3.49 -6.16 -5.36
C GLN A 60 -2.86 -7.53 -5.38
N ARG A 61 -2.90 -8.19 -6.52
CA ARG A 61 -2.19 -9.43 -6.74
C ARG A 61 -0.69 -9.15 -6.82
N ARG A 62 0.12 -9.94 -6.13
CA ARG A 62 1.57 -9.76 -6.02
C ARG A 62 2.29 -11.07 -6.25
N VAL A 63 3.45 -10.97 -6.88
CA VAL A 63 4.37 -12.08 -7.15
C VAL A 63 5.53 -11.98 -6.17
N VAL A 64 5.85 -13.07 -5.49
CA VAL A 64 7.01 -13.18 -4.60
C VAL A 64 8.12 -13.88 -5.34
N ALA A 65 9.26 -13.21 -5.47
CA ALA A 65 10.46 -13.78 -6.04
C ALA A 65 11.60 -13.79 -5.00
N LYS A 66 12.28 -14.92 -4.88
CA LYS A 66 13.45 -15.09 -4.01
C LYS A 66 14.73 -14.88 -4.80
N HIS A 67 15.53 -13.94 -4.32
CA HIS A 67 16.87 -13.68 -4.81
C HIS A 67 17.88 -14.73 -4.30
N GLY A 68 18.98 -14.93 -5.03
CA GLY A 68 20.02 -15.90 -4.67
C GLY A 68 20.67 -15.65 -3.30
N SER A 69 20.71 -14.40 -2.84
CA SER A 69 21.22 -14.04 -1.50
C SER A 69 20.23 -14.27 -0.36
N GLY A 70 19.04 -14.81 -0.64
CA GLY A 70 18.01 -15.11 0.36
C GLY A 70 16.98 -14.00 0.60
N TYR A 71 17.09 -12.84 -0.04
CA TYR A 71 16.07 -11.79 0.01
C TYR A 71 14.82 -12.15 -0.79
N PHE A 72 13.70 -11.59 -0.39
CA PHE A 72 12.43 -11.71 -1.10
C PHE A 72 12.01 -10.36 -1.68
N VAL A 73 11.53 -10.39 -2.91
CA VAL A 73 10.99 -9.25 -3.63
C VAL A 73 9.51 -9.50 -3.86
N SER A 74 8.68 -8.60 -3.38
CA SER A 74 7.24 -8.63 -3.61
C SER A 74 6.88 -7.62 -4.70
N ILE A 75 6.37 -8.13 -5.81
CA ILE A 75 6.19 -7.40 -7.07
C ILE A 75 4.69 -7.27 -7.38
N PRO A 76 4.13 -6.06 -7.51
CA PRO A 76 2.75 -5.92 -7.95
C PRO A 76 2.54 -6.51 -9.34
N ALA A 77 1.50 -7.32 -9.53
CA ALA A 77 1.15 -7.84 -10.86
C ALA A 77 0.74 -6.72 -11.83
N THR A 78 0.32 -5.57 -11.32
CA THR A 78 0.01 -4.37 -12.13
C THR A 78 1.25 -3.62 -12.61
N THR A 79 2.46 -4.10 -12.27
CA THR A 79 3.71 -3.47 -12.67
C THR A 79 3.88 -3.51 -14.18
N LYS A 80 4.25 -2.37 -14.79
CA LYS A 80 4.48 -2.25 -16.24
C LYS A 80 5.88 -2.72 -16.69
N LYS A 81 6.76 -3.04 -15.75
CA LYS A 81 8.08 -3.60 -16.04
C LYS A 81 7.92 -4.99 -16.63
N LYS A 82 8.68 -5.24 -17.69
CA LYS A 82 8.73 -6.55 -18.32
C LYS A 82 9.82 -7.39 -17.69
N VAL A 83 9.69 -8.69 -17.88
CA VAL A 83 10.56 -9.70 -17.28
C VAL A 83 10.95 -10.74 -18.32
N ASP A 84 12.13 -11.32 -18.17
CA ASP A 84 12.54 -12.53 -18.86
C ASP A 84 12.21 -13.73 -17.98
N LEU A 85 11.58 -14.76 -18.56
CA LEU A 85 11.23 -16.01 -17.88
C LEU A 85 12.18 -17.13 -18.30
N PHE A 86 12.69 -17.87 -17.33
CA PHE A 86 13.56 -19.02 -17.53
C PHE A 86 12.83 -20.27 -17.03
N PHE A 87 12.50 -21.16 -17.97
CA PHE A 87 11.76 -22.38 -17.71
C PHE A 87 12.71 -23.52 -17.29
N PRO A 88 12.20 -24.53 -16.53
CA PRO A 88 13.02 -25.66 -16.08
C PRO A 88 13.62 -26.50 -17.20
N ASP A 89 12.98 -26.53 -18.37
CA ASP A 89 13.42 -27.24 -19.57
C ASP A 89 14.53 -26.50 -20.35
N GLY A 90 14.97 -25.34 -19.85
CA GLY A 90 15.99 -24.50 -20.48
C GLY A 90 15.42 -23.48 -21.47
N ASN A 91 14.12 -23.49 -21.76
CA ASN A 91 13.49 -22.47 -22.61
C ASN A 91 13.50 -21.11 -21.91
N VAL A 92 13.68 -20.05 -22.72
CA VAL A 92 13.67 -18.67 -22.23
C VAL A 92 12.67 -17.85 -23.02
N LYS A 93 11.72 -17.23 -22.34
CA LYS A 93 10.76 -16.30 -22.92
C LYS A 93 11.10 -14.89 -22.47
N LYS A 94 11.48 -14.03 -23.42
CA LYS A 94 12.00 -12.69 -23.12
C LYS A 94 10.92 -11.61 -23.14
N SER A 95 11.12 -10.56 -22.33
CA SER A 95 10.37 -9.30 -22.37
C SER A 95 8.85 -9.50 -22.30
N VAL A 96 8.41 -10.35 -21.37
CA VAL A 96 6.99 -10.62 -21.12
C VAL A 96 6.43 -9.71 -20.03
N ASN A 97 5.12 -9.50 -20.04
CA ASN A 97 4.44 -8.78 -18.96
C ASN A 97 4.13 -9.70 -17.75
N MET A 98 3.59 -9.11 -16.68
CA MET A 98 3.24 -9.86 -15.47
C MET A 98 2.08 -10.84 -15.67
N ASP A 99 1.12 -10.58 -16.56
CA ASP A 99 0.00 -11.50 -16.83
C ASP A 99 0.50 -12.79 -17.50
N GLU A 100 1.49 -12.66 -18.40
CA GLU A 100 2.17 -13.80 -19.02
C GLU A 100 3.01 -14.58 -18.00
N LEU A 101 3.68 -13.90 -17.06
CA LEU A 101 4.36 -14.56 -15.94
C LEU A 101 3.38 -15.37 -15.09
N LEU A 102 2.23 -14.78 -14.72
CA LEU A 102 1.20 -15.47 -13.94
C LEU A 102 0.64 -16.69 -14.67
N SER A 103 0.45 -16.57 -15.98
CA SER A 103 0.00 -17.69 -16.84
C SER A 103 1.05 -18.81 -16.91
N ALA A 104 2.34 -18.45 -16.99
CA ALA A 104 3.43 -19.41 -16.97
C ALA A 104 3.53 -20.14 -15.61
N LEU A 105 3.38 -19.42 -14.49
CA LEU A 105 3.34 -20.02 -13.15
C LEU A 105 2.22 -21.05 -13.01
N ALA A 106 1.01 -20.71 -13.49
CA ALA A 106 -0.12 -21.63 -13.46
C ALA A 106 0.12 -22.92 -14.25
N THR A 107 1.04 -22.91 -15.21
CA THR A 107 1.37 -24.08 -16.05
C THR A 107 2.50 -24.92 -15.47
N VAL A 108 3.55 -24.27 -14.95
CA VAL A 108 4.78 -24.94 -14.51
C VAL A 108 4.74 -25.31 -13.03
N GLY A 109 3.93 -24.61 -12.24
CA GLY A 109 3.89 -24.71 -10.78
C GLY A 109 4.85 -23.74 -10.09
N ASP A 110 4.56 -23.48 -8.81
CA ASP A 110 5.30 -22.54 -7.98
C ASP A 110 6.71 -23.05 -7.65
N GLY A 111 7.66 -22.13 -7.44
CA GLY A 111 9.02 -22.47 -7.01
C GLY A 111 9.96 -22.98 -8.10
N THR A 112 9.46 -23.32 -9.30
CA THR A 112 10.29 -23.82 -10.41
C THR A 112 10.63 -22.76 -11.45
N LEU A 113 9.75 -21.77 -11.64
CA LEU A 113 9.96 -20.70 -12.61
C LEU A 113 10.97 -19.68 -12.08
N LYS A 114 11.89 -19.23 -12.94
CA LYS A 114 12.78 -18.11 -12.61
C LYS A 114 12.48 -16.92 -13.51
N MET A 115 12.72 -15.72 -12.99
CA MET A 115 12.50 -14.47 -13.67
C MET A 115 13.68 -13.51 -13.48
N MET A 116 13.84 -12.56 -14.40
CA MET A 116 14.76 -11.43 -14.29
C MET A 116 14.07 -10.19 -14.87
N PHE A 117 14.22 -9.01 -14.26
CA PHE A 117 13.67 -7.80 -14.86
C PHE A 117 14.39 -7.44 -16.15
N GLU A 118 13.64 -6.95 -17.15
CA GLU A 118 14.24 -6.36 -18.34
C GLU A 118 14.97 -5.05 -17.95
N ASN A 119 16.23 -4.91 -18.38
CA ASN A 119 17.11 -3.81 -17.98
C ASN A 119 17.27 -3.72 -16.45
N ASP A 120 17.54 -4.85 -15.79
CA ASP A 120 17.67 -4.99 -14.34
C ASP A 120 18.60 -3.94 -13.69
N GLU A 121 19.70 -3.55 -14.34
CA GLU A 121 20.62 -2.50 -13.88
C GLU A 121 19.98 -1.09 -13.76
N LYS A 122 18.84 -0.88 -14.40
CA LYS A 122 18.08 0.39 -14.41
C LYS A 122 16.81 0.33 -13.57
N VAL A 123 16.64 -0.72 -12.76
CA VAL A 123 15.51 -0.76 -11.84
C VAL A 123 15.94 -0.04 -10.56
N SER A 124 15.45 1.19 -10.42
CA SER A 124 15.60 1.97 -9.19
C SER A 124 14.52 1.56 -8.19
N PHE A 125 14.94 1.29 -6.96
CA PHE A 125 14.04 0.98 -5.85
C PHE A 125 14.13 2.07 -4.80
N SER A 126 12.99 2.41 -4.23
CA SER A 126 12.89 3.24 -3.04
C SER A 126 12.87 2.31 -1.83
N PHE A 127 13.77 2.54 -0.88
CA PHE A 127 13.77 1.83 0.41
C PHE A 127 13.52 2.88 1.49
N GLY A 128 12.27 2.97 1.99
CA GLY A 128 11.93 4.00 2.96
C GLY A 128 12.21 5.42 2.43
N PRO A 129 12.62 6.36 3.31
CA PRO A 129 12.85 7.76 2.93
C PRO A 129 14.11 7.94 2.05
N ASP A 130 14.97 6.93 1.96
CA ASP A 130 16.20 6.99 1.17
C ASP A 130 15.92 6.63 -0.29
N GLN A 131 16.21 7.59 -1.17
CA GLN A 131 16.10 7.37 -2.61
C GLN A 131 17.23 6.47 -3.11
N GLY A 132 16.85 5.36 -3.73
CA GLY A 132 17.36 5.02 -5.06
C GLY A 132 18.76 4.44 -5.13
N ALA A 133 19.01 3.31 -4.46
CA ALA A 133 20.05 2.42 -4.96
C ALA A 133 19.52 1.73 -6.23
N ASN A 134 20.24 1.85 -7.35
CA ASN A 134 20.04 0.96 -8.48
C ASN A 134 20.56 -0.41 -8.07
N ILE A 135 19.65 -1.33 -7.76
CA ILE A 135 19.99 -2.69 -7.38
C ILE A 135 19.64 -3.59 -8.55
N SER A 136 20.63 -4.31 -9.05
CA SER A 136 20.41 -5.45 -9.93
C SER A 136 20.06 -6.66 -9.07
N PHE A 137 18.90 -7.27 -9.32
CA PHE A 137 18.50 -8.53 -8.70
C PHE A 137 18.96 -9.77 -9.47
N GLY A 138 19.39 -9.60 -10.72
CA GLY A 138 19.66 -10.71 -11.61
C GLY A 138 18.49 -11.71 -11.67
N VAL A 139 18.82 -12.99 -11.73
CA VAL A 139 17.82 -14.06 -11.83
C VAL A 139 17.27 -14.41 -10.44
N MET A 140 15.96 -14.25 -10.28
CA MET A 140 15.21 -14.61 -9.08
C MET A 140 14.33 -15.83 -9.34
N ARG A 141 14.12 -16.66 -8.32
CA ARG A 141 13.15 -17.76 -8.37
C ARG A 141 11.79 -17.26 -7.94
N VAL A 142 10.76 -17.46 -8.74
CA VAL A 142 9.39 -17.14 -8.33
C VAL A 142 8.92 -18.21 -7.36
N ILE A 143 8.48 -17.80 -6.17
CA ILE A 143 8.14 -18.71 -5.07
C ILE A 143 6.63 -18.78 -4.87
N ASP A 144 5.91 -17.67 -5.04
CA ASP A 144 4.51 -17.59 -4.66
C ASP A 144 3.79 -16.42 -5.37
N VAL A 145 2.46 -16.48 -5.38
CA VAL A 145 1.56 -15.42 -5.81
C VAL A 145 0.44 -15.27 -4.80
N TYR A 146 0.29 -14.09 -4.21
CA TYR A 146 -0.74 -13.83 -3.21
C TYR A 146 -1.52 -12.54 -3.52
N ASP A 147 -2.73 -12.45 -2.96
CA ASP A 147 -3.52 -11.22 -2.99
C ASP A 147 -3.32 -10.43 -1.71
N GLU A 148 -2.73 -9.24 -1.82
CA GLU A 148 -2.56 -8.32 -0.71
C GLU A 148 -3.75 -7.36 -0.61
N ARG A 149 -4.24 -7.13 0.60
CA ARG A 149 -5.32 -6.17 0.87
C ARG A 149 -4.75 -4.90 1.48
N TYR A 150 -5.24 -3.76 1.02
CA TYR A 150 -4.89 -2.44 1.53
C TYR A 150 -6.14 -1.62 1.81
N LEU A 151 -6.12 -0.86 2.91
CA LEU A 151 -6.99 0.29 3.04
C LEU A 151 -6.41 1.44 2.21
N VAL A 152 -7.26 2.12 1.47
CA VAL A 152 -6.89 3.30 0.68
C VAL A 152 -7.40 4.52 1.44
N GLY A 153 -6.51 5.18 2.15
CA GLY A 153 -6.81 6.28 3.05
C GLY A 153 -6.24 7.61 2.59
N HIS A 154 -6.83 8.71 3.03
CA HIS A 154 -6.19 10.04 2.96
C HIS A 154 -5.96 10.51 4.38
N SER A 155 -4.71 10.90 4.69
CA SER A 155 -4.37 11.41 6.01
C SER A 155 -5.12 12.71 6.28
N ILE A 156 -5.63 12.86 7.49
CA ILE A 156 -6.27 14.07 8.00
C ILE A 156 -5.37 14.60 9.13
N CYS A 157 -4.89 15.83 8.99
CA CYS A 157 -4.16 16.51 10.04
C CYS A 157 -4.61 17.98 10.07
N ASP A 158 -4.79 18.55 11.27
CA ASP A 158 -5.24 19.93 11.47
C ASP A 158 -6.46 20.36 10.61
N GLY A 159 -7.43 19.47 10.42
CA GLY A 159 -8.63 19.75 9.63
C GLY A 159 -8.44 19.79 8.12
N LYS A 160 -7.25 19.39 7.66
CA LYS A 160 -6.87 19.33 6.26
C LYS A 160 -6.61 17.88 5.87
N VAL A 161 -7.09 17.54 4.68
CA VAL A 161 -6.77 16.27 4.04
C VAL A 161 -5.43 16.45 3.35
N TYR A 162 -4.41 15.73 3.83
CA TYR A 162 -3.10 15.71 3.22
C TYR A 162 -3.11 14.72 2.05
N SER A 163 -2.45 15.11 0.96
CA SER A 163 -2.36 14.34 -0.28
C SER A 163 -3.72 13.93 -0.90
N PRO A 164 -4.64 14.88 -1.17
CA PRO A 164 -5.97 14.58 -1.73
C PRO A 164 -5.95 13.84 -3.08
N ILE A 165 -4.82 13.87 -3.79
CA ILE A 165 -4.65 13.19 -5.09
C ILE A 165 -4.01 11.81 -4.94
N MET A 166 -3.14 11.60 -3.94
CA MET A 166 -2.42 10.34 -3.76
C MET A 166 -2.78 9.74 -2.41
N PRO A 167 -3.72 8.78 -2.37
CA PRO A 167 -4.08 8.11 -1.14
C PRO A 167 -2.90 7.28 -0.63
N VAL A 168 -2.81 7.17 0.69
CA VAL A 168 -1.87 6.32 1.41
C VAL A 168 -2.44 4.89 1.42
N PRO A 169 -1.73 3.90 0.84
CA PRO A 169 -2.08 2.51 1.02
C PRO A 169 -1.63 2.05 2.42
N ILE A 170 -2.55 1.48 3.20
CA ILE A 170 -2.28 0.91 4.53
C ILE A 170 -2.48 -0.61 4.44
N PRO A 171 -1.41 -1.42 4.47
CA PRO A 171 -1.51 -2.88 4.39
C PRO A 171 -2.33 -3.47 5.54
N VAL A 172 -3.27 -4.37 5.21
CA VAL A 172 -4.19 -4.97 6.20
C VAL A 172 -3.50 -5.96 7.15
N TYR A 173 -2.31 -6.45 6.82
CA TYR A 173 -1.54 -7.33 7.71
C TYR A 173 -0.88 -6.60 8.87
N MET A 174 -0.86 -5.26 8.87
CA MET A 174 -0.26 -4.49 9.96
C MET A 174 -1.06 -4.65 11.25
N THR A 175 -0.35 -4.77 12.36
CA THR A 175 -0.95 -4.89 13.70
C THR A 175 -1.22 -3.50 14.27
N ILE A 176 -2.09 -2.74 13.61
CA ILE A 176 -2.62 -1.47 14.12
C ILE A 176 -4.06 -1.64 14.60
N GLU A 177 -4.44 -0.79 15.54
CA GLU A 177 -5.79 -0.73 16.07
C GLU A 177 -6.48 0.57 15.68
N LEU A 178 -7.73 0.46 15.25
CA LEU A 178 -8.51 1.54 14.65
C LEU A 178 -9.77 1.81 15.46
N ALA A 179 -10.09 3.08 15.67
CA ALA A 179 -11.44 3.45 16.08
C ALA A 179 -12.04 4.48 15.11
N ILE A 180 -13.37 4.49 15.06
CA ILE A 180 -14.13 5.02 13.92
C ILE A 180 -14.93 6.23 14.39
N ALA A 181 -14.97 7.28 13.58
CA ALA A 181 -15.80 8.43 13.86
C ALA A 181 -17.28 8.06 13.65
N VAL A 182 -18.07 8.12 14.71
CA VAL A 182 -19.51 7.81 14.69
C VAL A 182 -20.39 9.07 14.68
N GLY A 183 -19.78 10.25 14.78
CA GLY A 183 -20.48 11.54 14.75
C GLY A 183 -19.57 12.69 15.16
N LEU A 184 -20.14 13.86 15.43
CA LEU A 184 -19.46 15.01 16.03
C LEU A 184 -19.81 15.13 17.51
N VAL A 185 -18.90 15.67 18.33
CA VAL A 185 -19.13 15.85 19.78
C VAL A 185 -20.27 16.84 20.04
N ASP A 186 -20.23 18.00 19.39
CA ASP A 186 -21.20 19.10 19.54
C ASP A 186 -22.03 19.33 18.27
N GLY A 187 -22.27 18.28 17.47
CA GLY A 187 -22.94 18.39 16.17
C GLY A 187 -24.05 17.37 15.97
N THR A 188 -24.90 17.64 14.99
CA THR A 188 -25.93 16.69 14.54
C THR A 188 -25.34 15.69 13.54
N ASP A 189 -26.08 14.62 13.26
CA ASP A 189 -25.72 13.68 12.18
C ASP A 189 -25.57 14.38 10.83
N ASP A 190 -26.44 15.37 10.54
CA ASP A 190 -26.35 16.17 9.32
C ASP A 190 -25.04 16.96 9.25
N ASP A 191 -24.57 17.50 10.38
CA ASP A 191 -23.30 18.22 10.43
C ASP A 191 -22.11 17.27 10.21
N TYR A 192 -22.18 16.06 10.75
CA TYR A 192 -21.19 15.01 10.47
C TYR A 192 -21.14 14.66 8.98
N TYR A 193 -22.30 14.44 8.34
CA TYR A 193 -22.37 14.15 6.91
C TYR A 193 -21.92 15.33 6.04
N LYS A 194 -22.17 16.58 6.44
CA LYS A 194 -21.61 17.76 5.78
C LYS A 194 -20.08 17.76 5.85
N VAL A 195 -19.48 17.45 7.00
CA VAL A 195 -18.02 17.34 7.13
C VAL A 195 -17.46 16.27 6.19
N LEU A 196 -18.10 15.11 6.11
CA LEU A 196 -17.71 14.05 5.17
C LEU A 196 -17.80 14.51 3.70
N ALA A 197 -18.87 15.22 3.34
CA ALA A 197 -19.08 15.76 2.00
C ALA A 197 -18.05 16.86 1.66
N ASP A 198 -17.73 17.75 2.59
CA ASP A 198 -16.73 18.80 2.42
C ASP A 198 -15.33 18.23 2.23
N ILE A 199 -14.99 17.21 3.03
CA ILE A 199 -13.75 16.45 2.87
C ILE A 199 -13.70 15.83 1.46
N GLU A 200 -14.78 15.21 0.99
CA GLU A 200 -14.88 14.62 -0.35
C GLU A 200 -14.74 15.66 -1.48
N ALA A 201 -15.38 16.81 -1.34
CA ALA A 201 -15.28 17.90 -2.31
C ALA A 201 -13.85 18.43 -2.42
N LYS A 202 -13.14 18.57 -1.29
CA LYS A 202 -11.73 18.98 -1.26
C LYS A 202 -10.81 17.96 -1.95
N MET A 203 -11.12 16.65 -1.85
CA MET A 203 -10.38 15.63 -2.59
C MET A 203 -10.57 15.72 -4.10
N LYS A 204 -11.82 15.95 -4.57
CA LYS A 204 -12.12 16.08 -6.00
C LYS A 204 -11.55 17.36 -6.63
N GLY A 205 -11.34 18.42 -5.83
CA GLY A 205 -10.84 19.72 -6.28
C GLY A 205 -9.34 19.98 -6.07
N GLY A 206 -8.63 19.09 -5.37
CA GLY A 206 -7.25 19.32 -4.95
C GLY A 206 -6.25 19.40 -6.11
N LYS A 207 -5.47 20.48 -6.17
CA LYS A 207 -4.18 20.53 -6.90
C LYS A 207 -3.08 20.22 -5.90
N ILE A 208 -2.13 19.35 -6.26
CA ILE A 208 -0.97 19.06 -5.40
C ILE A 208 -0.08 20.31 -5.32
N GLU A 209 0.23 20.73 -4.10
CA GLU A 209 1.38 21.58 -3.80
C GLU A 209 2.41 20.70 -3.07
N ILE A 210 3.52 20.37 -3.73
CA ILE A 210 4.63 19.64 -3.10
C ILE A 210 5.55 20.69 -2.49
N ASN A 211 5.87 20.53 -1.21
CA ASN A 211 6.92 21.29 -0.55
C ASN A 211 8.24 20.57 -0.84
N ASP A 212 9.05 21.09 -1.76
CA ASP A 212 10.41 20.59 -1.95
C ASP A 212 11.22 20.97 -0.69
N THR A 213 12.22 20.15 -0.33
CA THR A 213 13.09 20.29 0.87
C THR A 213 13.75 21.66 1.06
N ASP A 214 13.69 22.52 0.04
CA ASP A 214 14.20 23.89 0.04
C ASP A 214 13.13 24.96 0.33
N GLY A 215 11.93 24.56 0.78
CA GLY A 215 10.82 25.49 1.08
C GLY A 215 10.20 26.15 -0.16
N ARG A 216 10.44 25.59 -1.36
CA ARG A 216 9.83 26.05 -2.61
C ARG A 216 8.68 25.14 -3.01
N TRP A 217 7.53 25.76 -3.22
CA TRP A 217 6.33 25.10 -3.74
C TRP A 217 6.47 24.88 -5.25
N SER A 218 6.48 23.63 -5.72
CA SER A 218 6.52 23.31 -7.15
C SER A 218 5.27 22.54 -7.61
N ARG A 219 4.73 22.92 -8.77
CA ARG A 219 3.62 22.20 -9.43
C ARG A 219 4.21 21.04 -10.24
N ARG A 220 4.01 19.81 -9.79
CA ARG A 220 4.31 18.61 -10.61
C ARG A 220 3.04 17.80 -10.87
N ARG A 221 2.90 17.30 -12.10
CA ARG A 221 2.01 16.16 -12.39
C ARG A 221 2.68 14.92 -11.79
N VAL A 222 2.14 14.41 -10.70
CA VAL A 222 2.58 13.13 -10.14
C VAL A 222 1.86 12.02 -10.90
N SER A 223 2.64 11.10 -11.47
CA SER A 223 2.13 9.89 -12.12
C SER A 223 1.44 9.01 -11.08
N THR A 224 0.17 8.71 -11.31
CA THR A 224 -0.73 7.89 -10.47
C THR A 224 -0.34 6.41 -10.32
N THR A 225 0.76 5.97 -10.95
CA THR A 225 1.30 4.62 -10.77
C THR A 225 2.46 4.65 -9.80
N GLN A 226 2.17 4.61 -8.50
CA GLN A 226 3.16 4.13 -7.54
C GLN A 226 3.29 2.60 -7.71
N ASN A 227 4.19 2.20 -8.60
CA ASN A 227 4.65 0.81 -8.75
C ASN A 227 5.69 0.54 -7.66
N HIS A 228 5.26 0.56 -6.39
CA HIS A 228 6.17 0.27 -5.29
C HIS A 228 6.50 -1.22 -5.29
N LEU A 229 7.69 -1.53 -5.78
CA LEU A 229 8.33 -2.82 -5.60
C LEU A 229 8.82 -2.86 -4.15
N LEU A 230 8.31 -3.81 -3.39
CA LEU A 230 8.60 -3.91 -1.96
C LEU A 230 9.65 -5.00 -1.75
N LEU A 231 10.79 -4.60 -1.19
CA LEU A 231 11.84 -5.52 -0.77
C LEU A 231 11.64 -5.86 0.70
N VAL A 232 11.36 -7.12 0.99
CA VAL A 232 11.20 -7.57 2.37
C VAL A 232 12.49 -8.24 2.82
N SER A 233 13.22 -7.55 3.68
CA SER A 233 14.27 -8.15 4.50
C SER A 233 13.61 -8.97 5.61
N GLN A 234 13.28 -10.22 5.29
CA GLN A 234 12.81 -11.27 6.20
C GLN A 234 11.56 -10.94 7.04
N HIS A 235 10.40 -11.19 6.42
CA HIS A 235 9.23 -11.90 6.95
C HIS A 235 8.12 -11.74 5.90
N VAL A 236 8.03 -12.66 4.94
CA VAL A 236 6.73 -12.91 4.32
C VAL A 236 5.87 -13.47 5.46
N PRO A 237 4.65 -12.96 5.70
CA PRO A 237 3.74 -13.66 6.59
C PRO A 237 3.43 -14.99 5.92
N VAL A 238 4.17 -16.02 6.31
CA VAL A 238 3.81 -17.43 6.10
C VAL A 238 2.62 -17.65 7.04
N GLY A 239 1.46 -17.11 6.68
CA GLY A 239 0.21 -17.31 7.39
C GLY A 239 -0.24 -18.74 7.15
N ASP A 240 -0.25 -19.52 8.23
CA ASP A 240 -0.88 -20.83 8.38
C ASP A 240 -0.59 -21.84 7.27
N MET A 241 0.64 -22.37 7.30
CA MET A 241 0.86 -23.77 6.91
C MET A 241 0.24 -24.68 7.98
N HIS A 242 -1.06 -24.96 7.87
CA HIS A 242 -1.66 -26.13 8.51
C HIS A 242 -2.63 -26.81 7.53
N ASP A 243 -2.23 -28.05 7.21
CA ASP A 243 -2.91 -29.19 6.58
C ASP A 243 -3.40 -29.10 5.12
#